data_AF-S8E002-F1
#
_entry.id   AF-S8E002-F1
#
_cell.length_a   1.000
_cell.length_b   1.000
_cell.length_c   1.000
_cell.angle_alpha   90.00
_cell.angle_beta   90.00
_cell.angle_gamma   90.00
#
_symmetry.space_group_name_H-M   'P 1'
#
loop_
_entity.id
_entity.type
_entity.pdbx_description
1 polymer ?
#
loop_
_entity_poly.entity_id
_entity_poly.type
_entity_poly.pdbx_seq_one_letter_code
_entity_poly.pdbx_strand_id
1 'polypeptide(L)'
;GRLIGFGRAVSDMGLTASIYDIVVHPDFRRRGIGKTIIERILREVREKDIHDISALCGVENRPFFSACGFGDDLLGSTTMIYYNS
;
A
#
# COMPACT_ATOMS: atom_id res chain seq x y z
N GLY A 1 4.41 -11.14 -22.56
CA GLY A 1 4.95 -11.19 -21.19
C GLY A 1 3.92 -11.79 -20.24
N ARG A 2 4.32 -12.21 -19.04
CA ARG A 2 3.43 -12.71 -17.98
C ARG A 2 3.37 -11.70 -16.84
N LEU A 3 2.18 -11.33 -16.37
CA LEU A 3 2.00 -10.50 -15.19
C LEU A 3 2.35 -11.31 -13.93
N ILE A 4 3.33 -10.84 -13.15
CA ILE A 4 3.81 -11.54 -11.94
C ILE A 4 3.65 -10.72 -10.65
N GLY A 5 3.22 -9.47 -10.76
CA GLY A 5 2.98 -8.59 -9.63
C GLY A 5 2.07 -7.43 -10.00
N PHE A 6 1.30 -6.96 -9.04
CA PHE A 6 0.32 -5.89 -9.17
C PHE A 6 0.22 -5.10 -7.87
N GLY A 7 -0.14 -3.83 -7.97
CA GLY A 7 -0.48 -2.99 -6.83
C GLY A 7 -1.38 -1.85 -7.28
N ARG A 8 -2.26 -1.40 -6.39
CA ARG A 8 -3.23 -0.33 -6.65
C ARG A 8 -3.09 0.77 -5.61
N ALA A 9 -3.25 2.01 -6.05
CA ALA A 9 -3.43 3.15 -5.16
C ALA A 9 -4.63 3.96 -5.61
N VAL A 10 -5.34 4.53 -4.65
CA VAL A 10 -6.45 5.47 -4.88
C VAL A 10 -6.12 6.75 -4.12
N SER A 11 -6.40 7.89 -4.72
CA SER A 11 -6.18 9.19 -4.11
C SER A 11 -7.29 10.14 -4.50
N ASP A 12 -7.56 11.10 -3.63
CA ASP A 12 -8.39 12.27 -3.91
C ASP A 12 -7.67 13.33 -4.77
N MET A 13 -6.41 13.07 -5.16
CA MET A 13 -5.53 13.99 -5.88
C MET A 13 -5.26 15.31 -5.14
N GLY A 14 -5.41 15.31 -3.82
CA GLY A 14 -5.19 16.45 -2.95
C GLY A 14 -4.42 16.06 -1.70
N LEU A 15 -5.11 15.54 -0.69
CA LEU A 15 -4.54 15.36 0.63
C LEU A 15 -4.01 13.94 0.85
N THR A 16 -4.72 12.93 0.38
CA THR A 16 -4.52 11.55 0.83
C THR A 16 -4.43 10.56 -0.31
N ALA A 17 -3.69 9.48 -0.07
CA ALA A 17 -3.70 8.30 -0.90
C ALA A 17 -3.76 7.03 -0.05
N SER A 18 -4.39 5.99 -0.59
CA SER A 18 -4.51 4.70 0.06
C SER A 18 -4.06 3.60 -0.90
N ILE A 19 -3.16 2.75 -0.43
CA ILE A 19 -2.60 1.62 -1.17
C ILE A 19 -3.38 0.35 -0.85
N TYR A 20 -3.70 -0.39 -1.91
CA TYR A 20 -4.49 -1.63 -1.89
C TYR A 20 -3.87 -2.70 -2.80
N ASP A 21 -4.33 -3.94 -2.63
CA ASP A 21 -4.13 -5.05 -3.58
C ASP A 21 -2.68 -5.27 -4.02
N ILE A 22 -1.73 -5.20 -3.08
CA ILE A 22 -0.34 -5.55 -3.36
C ILE A 22 -0.21 -7.06 -3.47
N VAL A 23 -0.07 -7.56 -4.69
CA VAL A 23 -0.03 -8.99 -4.97
C VAL A 23 1.23 -9.32 -5.78
N VAL A 24 1.91 -10.39 -5.36
CA VAL A 24 3.01 -10.99 -6.12
C VAL A 24 2.71 -12.48 -6.29
N HIS A 25 2.88 -12.98 -7.52
CA HIS A 25 2.70 -14.38 -7.85
C HIS A 25 3.55 -15.26 -6.91
N PRO A 26 3.01 -16.35 -6.33
CA PRO A 26 3.70 -17.15 -5.30
C PRO A 26 5.15 -17.50 -5.62
N ASP A 27 5.41 -18.04 -6.81
CA ASP A 27 6.75 -18.45 -7.26
C ASP A 27 7.78 -17.31 -7.35
N PHE A 28 7.31 -16.07 -7.36
CA PHE A 28 8.12 -14.86 -7.50
C PHE A 28 8.20 -14.04 -6.20
N ARG A 29 7.58 -14.51 -5.10
CA ARG A 29 7.66 -13.85 -3.79
C ARG A 29 9.08 -13.91 -3.22
N ARG A 30 9.35 -13.05 -2.23
CA ARG A 30 10.66 -12.92 -1.54
C ARG A 30 11.84 -12.50 -2.45
N ARG A 31 11.54 -12.00 -3.64
CA ARG A 31 12.52 -11.45 -4.60
C ARG A 31 12.52 -9.92 -4.69
N GLY A 32 11.95 -9.23 -3.70
CA GLY A 32 11.85 -7.76 -3.67
C GLY A 32 10.74 -7.13 -4.52
N ILE A 33 10.05 -7.90 -5.37
CA ILE A 33 9.03 -7.37 -6.31
C ILE A 33 7.94 -6.54 -5.60
N GLY A 34 7.40 -7.04 -4.49
CA GLY A 34 6.36 -6.30 -3.75
C GLY A 34 6.85 -4.95 -3.23
N LYS A 35 8.10 -4.89 -2.76
CA LYS A 35 8.74 -3.65 -2.32
C LYS A 35 8.93 -2.69 -3.48
N THR A 36 9.38 -3.17 -4.64
CA THR A 36 9.51 -2.36 -5.86
C THR A 36 8.16 -1.78 -6.32
N ILE A 37 7.07 -2.53 -6.21
CA ILE A 37 5.72 -2.04 -6.51
C ILE A 37 5.35 -0.89 -5.57
N ILE A 38 5.54 -1.08 -4.26
CA ILE A 38 5.29 -0.03 -3.25
C ILE A 38 6.14 1.21 -3.51
N GLU A 39 7.44 1.06 -3.72
CA GLU A 39 8.35 2.19 -3.97
C GLU A 39 7.94 2.99 -5.20
N ARG A 40 7.45 2.32 -6.26
CA ARG A 40 6.96 2.98 -7.46
C ARG A 40 5.67 3.76 -7.21
N ILE A 41 4.72 3.16 -6.50
CA ILE A 41 3.47 3.83 -6.10
C ILE A 41 3.80 5.07 -5.25
N LEU A 42 4.64 4.91 -4.22
CA LEU A 42 5.04 6.00 -3.33
C LEU A 42 5.68 7.15 -4.10
N ARG A 43 6.56 6.86 -5.06
CA ARG A 43 7.15 7.89 -5.92
C ARG A 43 6.07 8.64 -6.72
N GLU A 44 5.20 7.90 -7.41
CA GLU A 44 4.16 8.50 -8.27
C GLU A 44 3.11 9.32 -7.49
N VAL A 45 2.83 8.95 -6.24
CA VAL A 45 1.93 9.70 -5.35
C VAL A 45 2.63 10.96 -4.80
N ARG A 46 3.88 10.84 -4.32
CA ARG A 46 4.64 11.99 -3.80
C ARG A 46 5.00 13.01 -4.87
N GLU A 47 5.18 12.60 -6.12
CA GLU A 47 5.33 13.52 -7.26
C GLU A 47 4.11 14.45 -7.45
N LYS A 48 2.95 14.11 -6.87
CA LYS A 48 1.74 14.93 -6.83
C LYS A 48 1.58 15.70 -5.51
N ASP A 49 2.63 15.78 -4.70
CA ASP A 49 2.67 16.44 -3.39
C ASP A 49 1.72 15.86 -2.33
N ILE A 50 1.36 14.58 -2.48
CA ILE A 50 0.55 13.83 -1.51
C ILE A 50 1.49 13.05 -0.59
N HIS A 51 1.45 13.36 0.70
CA HIS A 51 2.33 12.76 1.72
C HIS A 51 1.58 11.92 2.77
N ASP A 52 0.28 12.14 2.92
CA ASP A 52 -0.57 11.28 3.75
C ASP A 52 -0.94 10.02 2.94
N ILE A 53 -0.14 8.97 3.11
CA ILE A 53 -0.25 7.73 2.35
C ILE A 53 -0.47 6.57 3.31
N SER A 54 -1.67 5.99 3.28
CA SER A 54 -2.04 4.83 4.10
C SER A 54 -1.98 3.53 3.30
N ALA A 55 -1.85 2.41 4.01
CA ALA A 55 -1.98 1.08 3.43
C ALA A 55 -2.96 0.26 4.27
N LEU A 56 -4.04 -0.22 3.66
CA LEU A 56 -4.97 -1.11 4.32
C LEU A 56 -4.53 -2.56 4.09
N CYS A 57 -4.13 -3.26 5.16
CA CYS A 57 -3.64 -4.64 5.05
C CYS A 57 -4.00 -5.48 6.28
N GLY A 58 -3.98 -6.81 6.10
CA GLY A 58 -4.08 -7.76 7.20
C GLY A 58 -2.85 -7.68 8.13
N VAL A 59 -3.06 -7.95 9.41
CA VAL A 59 -2.04 -7.86 10.48
C VAL A 59 -0.79 -8.68 10.15
N GLU A 60 -0.94 -9.81 9.46
CA GLU A 60 0.14 -10.69 9.02
C GLU A 60 1.10 -10.03 8.02
N ASN A 61 0.66 -8.98 7.31
CA ASN A 61 1.47 -8.25 6.33
C ASN A 61 2.19 -7.03 6.94
N ARG A 62 1.96 -6.72 8.22
CA ARG A 62 2.60 -5.60 8.92
C ARG A 62 4.14 -5.61 8.81
N PRO A 63 4.85 -6.76 8.92
CA PRO A 63 6.30 -6.79 8.72
C PRO A 63 6.73 -6.40 7.30
N PHE A 64 5.94 -6.74 6.28
CA PHE A 64 6.23 -6.38 4.90
C PHE A 64 6.08 -4.86 4.68
N PHE A 65 4.97 -4.27 5.14
CA PHE A 65 4.75 -2.83 5.01
C PHE A 65 5.75 -2.03 5.86
N SER A 66 6.10 -2.52 7.05
CA SER A 66 7.17 -1.93 7.87
C SER A 66 8.52 -1.91 7.16
N ALA A 67 8.89 -2.99 6.46
CA ALA A 67 10.10 -3.04 5.62
C ALA A 67 10.05 -2.09 4.39
N CYS A 68 8.88 -1.56 4.07
CA CYS A 68 8.67 -0.53 3.04
C CYS A 68 8.56 0.89 3.62
N GLY A 69 8.73 1.06 4.93
CA GLY A 69 8.72 2.37 5.60
C GLY A 69 7.35 2.80 6.16
N PHE A 70 6.34 1.93 6.14
CA PHE A 70 5.07 2.21 6.81
C PHE A 70 5.19 1.98 8.32
N GLY A 71 4.55 2.84 9.10
CA GLY A 71 4.47 2.73 10.55
C GLY A 71 3.02 2.64 11.02
N ASP A 72 2.86 2.68 12.33
CA ASP A 72 1.55 2.82 12.95
C ASP A 72 1.01 4.23 12.69
N ASP A 73 -0.31 4.35 12.61
CA ASP A 73 -0.95 5.66 12.57
C ASP A 73 -0.68 6.40 13.89
N LEU A 74 -0.11 7.60 13.76
CA LEU A 74 0.24 8.47 14.89
C LEU A 74 -1.01 8.94 15.66
N LEU A 75 -2.17 9.00 15.00
CA LEU A 75 -3.43 9.38 15.62
C LEU A 75 -4.19 8.19 16.23
N GLY A 76 -3.70 6.97 16.05
CA GLY A 76 -4.33 5.76 16.59
C GLY A 76 -5.71 5.47 15.97
N SER A 77 -5.93 5.85 14.72
CA SER A 77 -7.20 5.68 14.02
C SER A 77 -7.58 4.20 13.91
N THR A 78 -8.88 3.94 14.01
CA THR A 78 -9.45 2.60 13.82
C THR A 78 -10.15 2.54 12.47
N THR A 79 -9.80 1.55 11.64
CA THR A 79 -10.53 1.30 10.40
C THR A 79 -11.96 0.85 10.73
N MET A 80 -12.95 1.58 10.22
CA MET A 80 -14.37 1.24 10.35
C MET A 80 -14.95 0.92 8.98
N ILE A 81 -15.79 -0.12 8.91
CA ILE A 81 -16.49 -0.53 7.69
C ILE A 81 -17.97 -0.22 7.84
N TYR A 82 -18.54 0.48 6.86
CA TYR A 82 -19.97 0.73 6.80
C TYR A 82 -20.68 -0.50 6.26
N TYR A 83 -21.68 -0.98 7.00
CA TYR A 83 -22.61 -2.02 6.56
C TYR A 83 -23.96 -1.33 6.36
N ASN A 84 -24.45 -1.30 5.12
CA ASN A 84 -25.83 -0.93 4.88
C ASN A 84 -26.70 -2.14 5.23
N SER A 85 -27.45 -2.06 6.32
CA SER A 85 -28.44 -3.08 6.72
C SER A 85 -29.72 -2.94 5.92
#